data_AF-A0A1B0DPL1-F1
#
_entry.id   AF-A0A1B0DPL1-F1
#
_cell.length_a   1.000
_cell.length_b   1.000
_cell.length_c   1.000
_cell.angle_alpha   90.00
_cell.angle_beta   90.00
_cell.angle_gamma   90.00
#
_symmetry.space_group_name_H-M   'P 1'
#
loop_
_entity.id
_entity.type
_entity.pdbx_description
1 polymer ?
#
loop_
_entity_poly.entity_id
_entity_poly.type
_entity_poly.pdbx_seq_one_letter_code
_entity_poly.pdbx_strand_id
1 'polypeptide(L)'
;MKTNSIAGYWQKLRAHQPRGPLVNSEYYPGWLTHWQESMQRVDTAKVVKTLQDMLRDNANINFYMFYGGTNFGFTAGANDGGIGGFQADVTSYDYDAPMNECGDATAKLFAIRDTISGYFAMPNVTVPKPTPKLNYGKVYLTPRQSLLSRNTRRNLCRSPLTSRMPVSFEEIDQNSGLVLYETDLPKMRRDPSALTIEKLRDRAYVYIDRQFLGILSRENKIETLSVNWANWPGQKLQILVESQGRINYNVANDFKGILGSVTLDYSILYNWTVTGCPLENNEEIEGYTAEANRYFRENTARCSLRNGPIFFRGAFDLEPDQLMDTYLDPSGWGKGVAFVNNYNLGRYWPAVGPQITLYIPKEFLNVGTNTLILLEYERCPEERNIELISTPKLDGNP
;
A
#
# COMPACT_ATOMS: atom_id res chain seq x y z
N MET A 1 2.34 -22.57 9.27
CA MET A 1 2.92 -23.40 10.37
C MET A 1 4.21 -24.06 9.90
N LYS A 2 5.35 -23.82 10.56
CA LYS A 2 6.60 -24.54 10.30
C LYS A 2 6.47 -25.95 10.94
N THR A 3 6.18 -26.98 10.15
CA THR A 3 5.80 -28.31 10.65
C THR A 3 6.99 -29.25 10.85
N ASN A 4 6.99 -29.97 11.98
CA ASN A 4 7.68 -31.26 12.12
C ASN A 4 6.79 -32.38 12.68
N SER A 5 5.61 -32.10 13.27
CA SER A 5 4.62 -33.14 13.63
C SER A 5 3.22 -32.55 13.89
N ILE A 6 2.19 -33.04 13.19
CA ILE A 6 0.79 -32.59 13.39
C ILE A 6 0.17 -33.15 14.68
N ALA A 7 0.66 -34.30 15.15
CA ALA A 7 0.12 -35.01 16.31
C ALA A 7 0.16 -34.16 17.58
N GLY A 8 1.20 -33.34 17.75
CA GLY A 8 1.31 -32.43 18.89
C GLY A 8 0.21 -31.36 18.93
N TYR A 9 -0.25 -30.89 17.77
CA TYR A 9 -1.37 -29.95 17.69
C TYR A 9 -2.70 -30.62 18.07
N TRP A 10 -2.91 -31.85 17.60
CA TRP A 10 -4.09 -32.64 17.98
C TRP A 10 -4.13 -33.00 19.47
N GLN A 11 -2.98 -33.31 20.08
CA GLN A 11 -2.89 -33.52 21.52
C GLN A 11 -3.30 -32.26 22.30
N LYS A 12 -2.81 -31.08 21.88
CA LYS A 12 -3.21 -29.80 22.48
C LYS A 12 -4.72 -29.54 22.31
N LEU A 13 -5.27 -29.81 21.13
CA LEU A 13 -6.72 -29.71 20.91
C LEU A 13 -7.48 -30.67 21.82
N ARG A 14 -7.07 -31.94 21.93
CA ARG A 14 -7.74 -32.96 22.74
C ARG A 14 -7.68 -32.69 24.25
N ALA A 15 -6.65 -31.98 24.71
CA ALA A 15 -6.60 -31.51 26.09
C ALA A 15 -7.73 -30.52 26.42
N HIS A 16 -8.19 -29.73 25.45
CA HIS A 16 -9.28 -28.76 25.62
C HIS A 16 -10.64 -29.29 25.14
N GLN A 17 -10.63 -30.14 24.11
CA GLN A 17 -11.80 -30.73 23.48
C GLN A 17 -11.59 -32.24 23.30
N PRO A 18 -11.85 -33.06 24.34
CA PRO A 18 -11.52 -34.49 24.34
C PRO A 18 -12.22 -35.32 23.26
N ARG A 19 -13.35 -34.85 22.72
CA ARG A 19 -14.16 -35.52 21.69
C ARG A 19 -14.54 -34.53 20.58
N GLY A 20 -15.09 -35.05 19.48
CA GLY A 20 -15.50 -34.24 18.31
C GLY A 20 -14.44 -34.19 17.21
N PRO A 21 -14.76 -33.54 16.07
CA PRO A 21 -13.88 -33.55 14.91
C PRO A 21 -12.54 -32.87 15.19
N LEU A 22 -11.49 -33.31 14.47
CA LEU A 22 -10.28 -32.50 14.31
C LEU A 22 -10.59 -31.44 13.27
N VAL A 23 -10.24 -30.19 13.56
CA VAL A 23 -10.46 -29.06 12.66
C VAL A 23 -9.22 -28.18 12.67
N ASN A 24 -8.64 -27.93 11.51
CA ASN A 24 -7.70 -26.85 11.29
C ASN A 24 -8.42 -25.74 10.51
N SER A 25 -8.87 -24.71 11.22
CA SER A 25 -9.64 -23.61 10.65
C SER A 25 -8.83 -22.70 9.73
N GLU A 26 -7.49 -22.69 9.86
CA GLU A 26 -6.61 -21.89 9.01
C GLU A 26 -5.34 -22.67 8.69
N TYR A 27 -5.40 -23.42 7.61
CA TYR A 27 -4.24 -24.08 7.05
C TYR A 27 -3.56 -23.18 6.03
N TYR A 28 -2.40 -22.63 6.41
CA TYR A 28 -1.67 -21.66 5.62
C TYR A 28 -0.83 -22.31 4.50
N PRO A 29 -1.23 -22.21 3.21
CA PRO A 29 -0.46 -22.73 2.09
C PRO A 29 0.62 -21.74 1.61
N GLY A 30 0.65 -20.55 2.21
CA GLY A 30 1.50 -19.41 1.91
C GLY A 30 1.51 -18.45 3.09
N TRP A 31 1.81 -17.16 2.90
CA TRP A 31 1.83 -16.16 3.98
C TRP A 31 1.66 -14.72 3.46
N LEU A 32 1.25 -13.81 4.35
CA LEU A 32 1.18 -12.37 4.08
C LEU A 32 2.59 -11.78 3.89
N THR A 33 2.69 -10.66 3.16
CA THR A 33 3.98 -10.01 2.86
C THR A 33 3.90 -8.53 3.20
N HIS A 34 4.97 -7.99 3.79
CA HIS A 34 5.12 -6.57 4.06
C HIS A 34 6.01 -5.87 3.02
N TRP A 35 5.89 -4.56 2.91
CA TRP A 35 6.91 -3.75 2.21
C TRP A 35 8.29 -3.96 2.89
N GLN A 36 9.38 -3.83 2.14
CA GLN A 36 10.76 -4.05 2.61
C GLN A 36 11.11 -5.52 2.94
N GLU A 37 10.23 -6.47 2.65
CA GLU A 37 10.52 -7.91 2.76
C GLU A 37 10.78 -8.55 1.38
N SER A 38 11.20 -9.81 1.38
CA SER A 38 11.04 -10.66 0.20
C SER A 38 9.61 -11.19 0.14
N MET A 39 9.10 -11.43 -1.07
CA MET A 39 7.77 -12.03 -1.24
C MET A 39 7.69 -13.37 -0.50
N GLN A 40 6.73 -13.51 0.42
CA GLN A 40 6.63 -14.72 1.24
C GLN A 40 6.11 -15.89 0.41
N ARG A 41 6.80 -17.03 0.50
CA ARG A 41 6.45 -18.26 -0.21
C ARG A 41 6.59 -19.48 0.69
N VAL A 42 5.71 -20.45 0.49
CA VAL A 42 5.74 -21.74 1.18
C VAL A 42 5.81 -22.86 0.16
N ASP A 43 6.81 -23.72 0.34
CA ASP A 43 7.06 -24.86 -0.53
C ASP A 43 5.84 -25.78 -0.68
N THR A 44 5.44 -26.03 -1.93
CA THR A 44 4.28 -26.87 -2.27
C THR A 44 4.38 -28.28 -1.69
N ALA A 45 5.57 -28.89 -1.65
CA ALA A 45 5.73 -30.25 -1.12
C ALA A 45 5.48 -30.29 0.40
N LYS A 46 5.90 -29.25 1.14
CA LYS A 46 5.53 -29.11 2.57
C LYS A 46 4.04 -28.94 2.76
N VAL A 47 3.38 -28.18 1.88
CA VAL A 47 1.94 -27.97 1.90
C VAL A 47 1.20 -29.29 1.65
N VAL A 48 1.59 -30.04 0.63
CA VAL A 48 0.97 -31.33 0.30
C VAL A 48 1.21 -32.37 1.40
N LYS A 49 2.43 -32.45 1.95
CA LYS A 49 2.75 -33.40 3.01
C LYS A 49 1.88 -33.18 4.25
N THR A 50 1.76 -31.94 4.71
CA THR A 50 0.95 -31.63 5.90
C THR A 50 -0.54 -31.85 5.62
N LEU A 51 -1.02 -31.56 4.41
CA LEU A 51 -2.39 -31.88 3.97
C LEU A 51 -2.66 -33.40 4.05
N GLN A 52 -1.75 -34.23 3.54
CA GLN A 52 -1.87 -35.69 3.60
C GLN A 52 -1.95 -36.19 5.04
N ASP A 53 -1.10 -35.69 5.93
CA ASP A 53 -1.12 -36.08 7.34
C ASP A 53 -2.47 -35.71 7.99
N MET A 54 -3.01 -34.52 7.72
CA MET A 54 -4.32 -34.11 8.25
C MET A 54 -5.48 -34.94 7.69
N LEU A 55 -5.44 -35.32 6.41
CA LEU A 55 -6.45 -36.17 5.78
C LEU A 55 -6.43 -37.60 6.34
N ARG A 56 -5.25 -38.17 6.62
CA ARG A 56 -5.12 -39.47 7.30
C ARG A 56 -5.74 -39.49 8.69
N ASP A 57 -5.66 -38.38 9.39
CA ASP A 57 -6.25 -38.20 10.73
C ASP A 57 -7.76 -37.90 10.69
N ASN A 58 -8.38 -37.88 9.49
CA ASN A 58 -9.78 -37.51 9.29
C ASN A 58 -10.11 -36.10 9.82
N ALA A 59 -9.16 -35.16 9.65
CA ALA A 59 -9.34 -33.77 10.05
C ALA A 59 -10.08 -32.96 8.98
N ASN A 60 -10.87 -31.98 9.44
CA ASN A 60 -11.49 -30.96 8.61
C ASN A 60 -10.51 -29.80 8.44
N ILE A 61 -10.38 -29.27 7.23
CA ILE A 61 -9.31 -28.34 6.87
C ILE A 61 -9.93 -27.19 6.07
N ASN A 62 -9.57 -25.96 6.44
CA ASN A 62 -9.85 -24.78 5.64
C ASN A 62 -8.52 -24.14 5.19
N PHE A 63 -8.35 -23.90 3.89
CA PHE A 63 -7.15 -23.25 3.36
C PHE A 63 -7.24 -21.73 3.56
N TYR A 64 -6.28 -21.17 4.29
CA TYR A 64 -6.15 -19.73 4.48
C TYR A 64 -4.84 -19.24 3.83
N MET A 65 -4.82 -18.65 2.65
CA MET A 65 -5.92 -18.44 1.71
C MET A 65 -5.93 -19.52 0.63
N PHE A 66 -7.11 -19.91 0.15
CA PHE A 66 -7.22 -20.64 -1.12
C PHE A 66 -7.04 -19.71 -2.33
N TYR A 67 -7.64 -18.52 -2.24
CA TYR A 67 -7.49 -17.37 -3.12
C TYR A 67 -7.41 -16.14 -2.23
N GLY A 68 -6.33 -15.36 -2.33
CA GLY A 68 -6.13 -14.17 -1.52
C GLY A 68 -6.63 -12.89 -2.19
N GLY A 69 -6.16 -12.61 -3.42
CA GLY A 69 -6.61 -11.47 -4.22
C GLY A 69 -5.79 -10.20 -3.98
N THR A 70 -6.46 -9.05 -3.84
CA THR A 70 -5.82 -7.73 -3.79
C THR A 70 -6.44 -6.85 -2.69
N ASN A 71 -5.59 -6.15 -1.95
CA ASN A 71 -5.96 -5.10 -1.01
C ASN A 71 -6.17 -3.76 -1.74
N PHE A 72 -7.24 -3.60 -2.53
CA PHE A 72 -7.51 -2.37 -3.28
C PHE A 72 -7.64 -1.13 -2.38
N GLY A 73 -7.32 0.04 -2.93
CA GLY A 73 -7.37 1.30 -2.22
C GLY A 73 -6.50 1.33 -0.96
N PHE A 74 -7.11 1.66 0.17
CA PHE A 74 -6.43 1.76 1.47
C PHE A 74 -6.84 0.65 2.43
N THR A 75 -7.17 -0.53 1.91
CA THR A 75 -7.67 -1.67 2.70
C THR A 75 -6.56 -2.55 3.28
N ALA A 76 -5.33 -2.45 2.75
CA ALA A 76 -4.17 -3.16 3.30
C ALA A 76 -3.96 -2.80 4.78
N GLY A 77 -3.66 -3.82 5.59
CA GLY A 77 -3.41 -3.67 7.01
C GLY A 77 -1.93 -3.52 7.34
N ALA A 78 -1.57 -3.92 8.55
CA ALA A 78 -0.22 -3.93 9.05
C ALA A 78 -0.08 -4.91 10.22
N ASN A 79 1.16 -5.20 10.61
CA ASN A 79 1.47 -5.98 11.80
C ASN A 79 2.35 -5.22 12.79
N ASP A 80 2.24 -5.57 14.08
CA ASP A 80 3.14 -5.09 15.13
C ASP A 80 4.44 -5.91 15.11
N GLY A 81 5.40 -5.43 14.33
CA GLY A 81 6.68 -6.12 14.11
C GLY A 81 7.77 -5.17 13.61
N GLY A 82 8.93 -5.72 13.25
CA GLY A 82 10.07 -4.92 12.77
C GLY A 82 10.67 -3.97 13.82
N ILE A 83 11.65 -3.15 13.41
CA ILE A 83 12.38 -2.25 14.32
C ILE A 83 11.52 -1.09 14.85
N GLY A 84 10.47 -0.74 14.10
CA GLY A 84 9.52 0.33 14.41
C GLY A 84 8.28 -0.10 15.17
N GLY A 85 8.07 -1.39 15.45
CA GLY A 85 6.78 -1.90 15.95
C GLY A 85 5.63 -1.62 14.97
N PHE A 86 5.93 -1.78 13.68
CA PHE A 86 5.05 -1.57 12.54
C PHE A 86 5.65 -2.16 11.27
N GLN A 87 4.89 -2.97 10.54
CA GLN A 87 5.21 -3.44 9.19
C GLN A 87 3.95 -3.33 8.34
N ALA A 88 4.00 -2.58 7.23
CA ALA A 88 2.83 -2.36 6.39
C ALA A 88 2.66 -3.49 5.37
N ASP A 89 1.45 -4.03 5.27
CA ASP A 89 1.13 -5.06 4.26
C ASP A 89 1.24 -4.47 2.85
N VAL A 90 1.66 -5.30 1.88
CA VAL A 90 1.66 -4.91 0.46
C VAL A 90 0.23 -4.87 -0.12
N THR A 91 0.09 -4.24 -1.29
CA THR A 91 -1.22 -4.14 -1.96
C THR A 91 -1.67 -5.50 -2.50
N SER A 92 -0.75 -6.31 -3.02
CA SER A 92 -1.04 -7.68 -3.44
C SER A 92 -1.34 -8.55 -2.23
N TYR A 93 -2.44 -9.29 -2.29
CA TYR A 93 -2.74 -10.35 -1.33
C TYR A 93 -2.66 -11.72 -2.01
N ASP A 94 -1.72 -11.88 -2.97
CA ASP A 94 -1.44 -13.15 -3.66
C ASP A 94 -1.24 -14.31 -2.68
N TYR A 95 -0.57 -14.01 -1.56
CA TYR A 95 -0.37 -14.90 -0.42
C TYR A 95 0.46 -16.15 -0.74
N ASP A 96 0.98 -16.33 -1.97
CA ASP A 96 1.46 -17.62 -2.48
C ASP A 96 0.37 -18.71 -2.37
N ALA A 97 -0.89 -18.30 -2.52
CA ALA A 97 -2.07 -19.15 -2.42
C ALA A 97 -2.17 -20.14 -3.60
N PRO A 98 -3.02 -21.19 -3.47
CA PRO A 98 -3.34 -22.10 -4.57
C PRO A 98 -3.82 -21.36 -5.84
N MET A 99 -4.62 -20.30 -5.69
CA MET A 99 -4.95 -19.37 -6.77
C MET A 99 -4.18 -18.07 -6.54
N ASN A 100 -3.50 -17.57 -7.58
CA ASN A 100 -2.72 -16.33 -7.49
C ASN A 100 -3.62 -15.08 -7.43
N GLU A 101 -3.02 -13.89 -7.29
CA GLU A 101 -3.74 -12.61 -7.17
C GLU A 101 -4.82 -12.38 -8.24
N CYS A 102 -4.57 -12.77 -9.50
CA CYS A 102 -5.54 -12.62 -10.58
C CYS A 102 -6.48 -13.83 -10.77
N GLY A 103 -6.49 -14.77 -9.81
CA GLY A 103 -7.39 -15.92 -9.80
C GLY A 103 -6.96 -17.10 -10.68
N ASP A 104 -5.72 -17.13 -11.18
CA ASP A 104 -5.22 -18.26 -11.97
C ASP A 104 -4.83 -19.43 -11.06
N ALA A 105 -5.17 -20.64 -11.49
CA ALA A 105 -4.77 -21.87 -10.82
C ALA A 105 -3.25 -22.09 -10.93
N THR A 106 -2.57 -22.21 -9.79
CA THR A 106 -1.13 -22.43 -9.74
C THR A 106 -0.78 -23.93 -9.73
N ALA A 107 0.51 -24.25 -9.91
CA ALA A 107 1.01 -25.62 -9.68
C ALA A 107 0.68 -26.15 -8.27
N LYS A 108 0.59 -25.26 -7.27
CA LYS A 108 0.20 -25.62 -5.90
C LYS A 108 -1.25 -26.08 -5.81
N LEU A 109 -2.17 -25.43 -6.54
CA LEU A 109 -3.57 -25.88 -6.64
C LEU A 109 -3.67 -27.29 -7.22
N PHE A 110 -2.96 -27.56 -8.32
CA PHE A 110 -2.99 -28.89 -8.94
C PHE A 110 -2.45 -29.96 -7.98
N ALA A 111 -1.33 -29.69 -7.30
CA ALA A 111 -0.77 -30.62 -6.31
C ALA A 111 -1.71 -30.88 -5.12
N ILE A 112 -2.41 -29.86 -4.64
CA ILE A 112 -3.45 -29.98 -3.60
C ILE A 112 -4.63 -30.82 -4.12
N ARG A 113 -5.12 -30.53 -5.33
CA ARG A 113 -6.24 -31.25 -5.97
C ARG A 113 -5.92 -32.73 -6.11
N ASP A 114 -4.74 -33.06 -6.63
CA ASP A 114 -4.29 -34.45 -6.81
C ASP A 114 -4.21 -35.17 -5.48
N THR A 115 -3.71 -34.49 -4.44
CA THR A 115 -3.68 -35.04 -3.08
C THR A 115 -5.08 -35.38 -2.56
N ILE A 116 -6.05 -34.47 -2.72
CA ILE A 116 -7.44 -34.66 -2.28
C ILE A 116 -8.12 -35.80 -3.05
N SER A 117 -7.81 -35.95 -4.34
CA SER A 117 -8.36 -37.00 -5.20
C SER A 117 -8.01 -38.43 -4.75
N GLY A 118 -6.96 -38.58 -3.94
CA GLY A 118 -6.61 -39.86 -3.33
C GLY A 118 -7.51 -40.26 -2.15
N TYR A 119 -8.30 -39.32 -1.61
CA TYR A 119 -9.18 -39.53 -0.45
C TYR A 119 -10.66 -39.40 -0.79
N PHE A 120 -11.01 -38.62 -1.82
CA PHE A 120 -12.40 -38.35 -2.19
C PHE A 120 -12.62 -38.50 -3.69
N ALA A 121 -13.84 -38.90 -4.07
CA ALA A 121 -14.27 -38.85 -5.46
C ALA A 121 -14.31 -37.37 -5.92
N MET A 122 -13.59 -37.06 -7.00
CA MET A 122 -13.55 -35.71 -7.52
C MET A 122 -14.79 -35.41 -8.37
N PRO A 123 -15.37 -34.20 -8.26
CA PRO A 123 -16.46 -33.79 -9.13
C PRO A 123 -15.95 -33.72 -10.58
N ASN A 124 -16.84 -34.02 -11.53
CA ASN A 124 -16.57 -33.89 -12.96
C ASN A 124 -16.63 -32.41 -13.39
N VAL A 125 -15.72 -31.62 -12.82
CA VAL A 125 -15.58 -30.18 -13.05
C VAL A 125 -14.12 -29.91 -13.40
N THR A 126 -13.91 -29.22 -14.52
CA THR A 126 -12.60 -28.80 -14.97
C THR A 126 -12.12 -27.60 -14.17
N VAL A 127 -10.80 -27.51 -13.96
CA VAL A 127 -10.20 -26.30 -13.40
C VAL A 127 -10.37 -25.18 -14.43
N PRO A 128 -10.87 -23.99 -14.04
CA PRO A 128 -10.98 -22.85 -14.94
C PRO A 128 -9.65 -22.53 -15.63
N LYS A 129 -9.72 -22.15 -16.90
CA LYS A 129 -8.52 -21.68 -17.61
C LYS A 129 -8.15 -20.29 -17.08
N PRO A 130 -6.85 -19.97 -16.99
CA PRO A 130 -6.38 -18.62 -16.69
C PRO A 130 -7.06 -17.56 -17.56
N THR A 131 -7.46 -16.44 -16.97
CA THR A 131 -7.96 -15.30 -17.76
C THR A 131 -6.83 -14.74 -18.62
N PRO A 132 -7.10 -14.28 -19.85
CA PRO A 132 -6.06 -13.71 -20.70
C PRO A 132 -5.62 -12.35 -20.13
N LYS A 133 -4.31 -12.10 -20.15
CA LYS A 133 -3.69 -10.85 -19.70
C LYS A 133 -3.00 -10.19 -20.89
N LEU A 134 -3.16 -8.89 -21.04
CA LEU A 134 -2.61 -8.13 -22.16
C LEU A 134 -1.58 -7.09 -21.71
N ASN A 135 -0.54 -6.94 -22.53
CA ASN A 135 0.41 -5.84 -22.43
C ASN A 135 -0.13 -4.69 -23.30
N TYR A 136 -0.63 -3.63 -22.66
CA TYR A 136 -1.13 -2.44 -23.36
C TYR A 136 -0.02 -1.43 -23.67
N GLY A 137 1.21 -1.69 -23.22
CA GLY A 137 2.38 -0.87 -23.52
C GLY A 137 2.53 0.34 -22.60
N LYS A 138 3.18 1.38 -23.12
CA LYS A 138 3.52 2.60 -22.38
C LYS A 138 2.37 3.61 -22.41
N VAL A 139 2.04 4.16 -21.25
CA VAL A 139 1.14 5.32 -21.10
C VAL A 139 1.97 6.50 -20.60
N TYR A 140 2.01 7.58 -21.38
CA TYR A 140 2.69 8.80 -20.96
C TYR A 140 1.83 9.60 -19.98
N LEU A 141 2.43 10.00 -18.85
CA LEU A 141 1.73 10.74 -17.80
C LEU A 141 2.16 12.21 -17.73
N THR A 142 1.16 13.09 -17.71
CA THR A 142 1.34 14.53 -17.59
C THR A 142 1.12 15.00 -16.15
N PRO A 143 2.02 15.81 -15.58
CA PRO A 143 1.77 16.41 -14.27
C PRO A 143 0.61 17.40 -14.38
N ARG A 144 -0.32 17.34 -13.43
CA ARG A 144 -1.54 18.16 -13.43
C ARG A 144 -1.53 19.19 -12.32
N GLN A 145 -1.24 18.76 -11.09
CA GLN A 145 -1.30 19.66 -9.95
C GLN A 145 -0.60 19.07 -8.72
N SER A 146 -0.03 19.94 -7.90
CA SER A 146 0.48 19.59 -6.57
C SER A 146 -0.66 19.45 -5.56
N LEU A 147 -0.66 18.36 -4.78
CA LEU A 147 -1.58 18.15 -3.66
C LEU A 147 -1.52 19.29 -2.64
N LEU A 148 -0.32 19.84 -2.40
CA LEU A 148 -0.13 20.92 -1.43
C LEU A 148 -0.62 22.29 -1.95
N SER A 149 -1.01 22.39 -3.22
CA SER A 149 -1.55 23.62 -3.77
C SER A 149 -2.87 24.00 -3.08
N ARG A 150 -3.09 25.31 -2.89
CA ARG A 150 -4.32 25.82 -2.26
C ARG A 150 -5.59 25.42 -3.03
N ASN A 151 -5.49 25.25 -4.35
CA ASN A 151 -6.63 24.86 -5.16
C ASN A 151 -6.92 23.37 -4.99
N THR A 152 -5.92 22.50 -4.99
CA THR A 152 -6.14 21.06 -4.77
C THR A 152 -6.69 20.78 -3.40
N ARG A 153 -6.12 21.38 -2.35
CA ARG A 153 -6.63 21.19 -0.99
C ARG A 153 -8.07 21.66 -0.82
N ARG A 154 -8.51 22.65 -1.59
CA ARG A 154 -9.91 23.10 -1.55
C ARG A 154 -10.89 22.19 -2.28
N ASN A 155 -10.42 21.41 -3.25
CA ASN A 155 -11.28 20.53 -4.06
C ASN A 155 -11.23 19.07 -3.61
N LEU A 156 -10.08 18.58 -3.14
CA LEU A 156 -9.85 17.16 -2.84
C LEU A 156 -9.59 16.87 -1.35
N CYS A 157 -9.49 17.90 -0.50
CA CYS A 157 -9.24 17.74 0.92
C CYS A 157 -10.35 18.41 1.74
N ARG A 158 -10.45 18.00 3.00
CA ARG A 158 -11.39 18.54 3.98
C ARG A 158 -11.01 19.97 4.36
N SER A 159 -11.99 20.72 4.89
CA SER A 159 -11.73 22.04 5.44
C SER A 159 -10.69 21.96 6.57
N PRO A 160 -9.68 22.85 6.59
CA PRO A 160 -8.68 22.82 7.64
C PRO A 160 -9.29 23.11 9.00
N LEU A 161 -8.85 22.37 10.02
CA LEU A 161 -9.11 22.68 11.42
C LEU A 161 -7.87 23.26 12.09
N THR A 162 -8.07 24.02 13.16
CA THR A 162 -6.99 24.51 14.00
C THR A 162 -6.98 23.82 15.35
N SER A 163 -5.78 23.51 15.85
CA SER A 163 -5.60 22.84 17.14
C SER A 163 -4.32 23.32 17.81
N ARG A 164 -4.28 23.26 19.15
CA ARG A 164 -3.06 23.65 19.88
C ARG A 164 -1.91 22.67 19.65
N MET A 165 -2.22 21.38 19.59
CA MET A 165 -1.29 20.25 19.36
C MET A 165 -1.71 19.50 18.09
N PRO A 166 -0.82 18.71 17.45
CA PRO A 166 -1.24 17.80 16.40
C PRO A 166 -2.36 16.87 16.90
N VAL A 167 -3.28 16.50 16.02
CA VAL A 167 -4.39 15.60 16.29
C VAL A 167 -4.29 14.35 15.41
N SER A 168 -4.90 13.26 15.82
CA SER A 168 -4.92 12.02 15.04
C SER A 168 -5.80 12.16 13.79
N PHE A 169 -5.69 11.19 12.88
CA PHE A 169 -6.59 11.04 11.73
C PHE A 169 -8.06 10.88 12.18
N GLU A 170 -8.28 10.10 13.23
CA GLU A 170 -9.60 9.80 13.79
C GLU A 170 -10.25 11.02 14.47
N GLU A 171 -9.47 11.88 15.14
CA GLU A 171 -9.97 13.13 15.72
C GLU A 171 -10.53 14.10 14.66
N ILE A 172 -10.16 13.90 13.39
CA ILE A 172 -10.60 14.70 12.24
C ILE A 172 -11.57 13.91 11.33
N ASP A 173 -12.06 12.77 11.84
CA ASP A 173 -12.98 11.83 11.18
C ASP A 173 -12.45 11.25 9.86
N GLN A 174 -11.13 11.10 9.72
CA GLN A 174 -10.49 10.54 8.52
C GLN A 174 -9.93 9.15 8.80
N ASN A 175 -10.25 8.19 7.93
CA ASN A 175 -9.78 6.82 8.08
C ASN A 175 -8.42 6.57 7.42
N SER A 176 -8.24 7.03 6.18
CA SER A 176 -7.11 6.66 5.33
C SER A 176 -6.54 7.85 4.55
N GLY A 177 -5.59 7.60 3.65
CA GLY A 177 -4.98 8.64 2.82
C GLY A 177 -3.92 9.45 3.57
N LEU A 178 -4.00 10.77 3.43
CA LEU A 178 -2.96 11.70 3.86
C LEU A 178 -3.53 12.80 4.77
N VAL A 179 -2.76 13.26 5.75
CA VAL A 179 -3.10 14.45 6.55
C VAL A 179 -1.93 15.41 6.57
N LEU A 180 -2.20 16.66 6.24
CA LEU A 180 -1.22 17.74 6.26
C LEU A 180 -1.32 18.51 7.58
N TYR A 181 -0.22 18.52 8.34
CA TYR A 181 -0.05 19.30 9.56
C TYR A 181 0.85 20.50 9.28
N GLU A 182 0.34 21.72 9.52
CA GLU A 182 1.08 22.96 9.24
C GLU A 182 1.20 23.81 10.52
N THR A 183 2.40 24.32 10.82
CA THR A 183 2.64 25.30 11.89
C THR A 183 3.75 26.27 11.48
N ASP A 184 3.96 27.32 12.25
CA ASP A 184 5.04 28.29 12.05
C ASP A 184 6.22 27.93 12.96
N LEU A 185 7.43 27.91 12.38
CA LEU A 185 8.67 27.68 13.09
C LEU A 185 9.05 28.92 13.90
N PRO A 186 9.54 28.75 15.14
CA PRO A 186 10.08 29.86 15.90
C PRO A 186 11.36 30.39 15.25
N LYS A 187 11.81 31.57 15.70
CA LYS A 187 13.13 32.08 15.30
C LYS A 187 14.22 31.07 15.63
N MET A 188 15.11 30.85 14.66
CA MET A 188 16.28 30.00 14.78
C MET A 188 17.10 30.34 16.03
N ARG A 189 17.48 29.31 16.79
CA ARG A 189 18.37 29.42 17.96
C ARG A 189 19.65 28.62 17.82
N ARG A 190 19.69 27.62 16.93
CA ARG A 190 20.79 26.68 16.71
C ARG A 190 20.89 26.32 15.23
N ASP A 191 22.07 25.92 14.78
CA ASP A 191 22.31 25.42 13.42
C ASP A 191 23.41 24.33 13.44
N PRO A 192 23.11 23.08 13.04
CA PRO A 192 21.78 22.58 12.67
C PRO A 192 20.84 22.45 13.90
N SER A 193 19.53 22.52 13.66
CA SER A 193 18.49 22.17 14.64
C SER A 193 17.96 20.75 14.42
N ALA A 194 17.43 20.12 15.46
CA ALA A 194 16.81 18.79 15.38
C ALA A 194 15.28 18.89 15.39
N LEU A 195 14.62 18.53 14.29
CA LEU A 195 13.15 18.41 14.23
C LEU A 195 12.77 16.96 14.57
N THR A 196 12.04 16.75 15.67
CA THR A 196 11.60 15.41 16.11
C THR A 196 10.07 15.32 16.12
N ILE A 197 9.54 14.20 15.64
CA ILE A 197 8.11 13.87 15.70
C ILE A 197 7.93 12.63 16.58
N GLU A 198 7.36 12.81 17.76
CA GLU A 198 7.06 11.70 18.65
C GLU A 198 5.80 10.94 18.19
N LYS A 199 5.84 9.61 18.26
CA LYS A 199 4.71 8.74 17.95
C LYS A 199 4.09 9.03 16.57
N LEU A 200 4.95 9.22 15.57
CA LEU A 200 4.53 9.31 14.17
C LEU A 200 3.87 7.99 13.73
N ARG A 201 2.71 8.09 13.08
CA ARG A 201 1.93 6.96 12.54
C ARG A 201 1.40 7.28 11.13
N ASP A 202 2.07 6.91 10.03
CA ASP A 202 3.25 6.02 10.00
C ASP A 202 4.44 6.61 9.24
N ARG A 203 4.22 7.41 8.19
CA ARG A 203 5.30 8.01 7.40
C ARG A 203 5.02 9.48 7.17
N ALA A 204 6.03 10.33 7.35
CA ALA A 204 5.90 11.76 7.17
C ALA A 204 6.85 12.28 6.12
N TYR A 205 6.31 13.06 5.19
CA TYR A 205 7.05 13.89 4.24
C TYR A 205 7.11 15.31 4.79
N VAL A 206 8.31 15.77 5.12
CA VAL A 206 8.51 17.04 5.81
C VAL A 206 8.99 18.11 4.83
N TYR A 207 8.36 19.28 4.87
CA TYR A 207 8.69 20.44 4.07
C TYR A 207 8.81 21.69 4.94
N ILE A 208 9.68 22.62 4.55
CA ILE A 208 9.73 23.98 5.08
C ILE A 208 9.46 24.93 3.92
N ASP A 209 8.40 25.74 4.00
CA ASP A 209 7.92 26.61 2.92
C ASP A 209 7.80 25.88 1.57
N ARG A 210 7.23 24.67 1.60
CA ARG A 210 7.12 23.75 0.45
C ARG A 210 8.46 23.32 -0.15
N GLN A 211 9.58 23.40 0.58
CA GLN A 211 10.83 22.77 0.19
C GLN A 211 11.05 21.51 1.00
N PHE A 212 11.19 20.38 0.32
CA PHE A 212 11.37 19.08 0.94
C PHE A 212 12.62 19.04 1.81
N LEU A 213 12.44 18.68 3.08
CA LEU A 213 13.49 18.50 4.07
C LEU A 213 13.91 17.03 4.16
N GLY A 214 12.94 16.12 4.23
CA GLY A 214 13.22 14.69 4.39
C GLY A 214 12.00 13.86 4.77
N ILE A 215 12.24 12.58 5.07
CA ILE A 215 11.23 11.59 5.42
C ILE A 215 11.48 11.08 6.84
N LEU A 216 10.42 10.99 7.63
CA LEU A 216 10.38 10.26 8.89
C LEU A 216 9.52 9.01 8.70
N SER A 217 9.85 7.92 9.39
CA SER A 217 9.22 6.61 9.20
C SER A 217 9.13 5.87 10.53
N ARG A 218 7.90 5.50 10.90
CA ARG A 218 7.60 4.60 12.01
C ARG A 218 8.26 3.24 11.79
N GLU A 219 7.99 2.61 10.64
CA GLU A 219 8.51 1.28 10.26
C GLU A 219 10.04 1.18 10.45
N ASN A 220 10.76 2.24 10.04
CA ASN A 220 12.22 2.27 10.09
C ASN A 220 12.79 2.97 11.34
N LYS A 221 11.94 3.33 12.31
CA LYS A 221 12.31 4.03 13.54
C LYS A 221 13.13 5.32 13.30
N ILE A 222 12.73 6.09 12.29
CA ILE A 222 13.33 7.38 11.95
C ILE A 222 12.35 8.47 12.41
N GLU A 223 12.69 9.14 13.52
CA GLU A 223 11.81 10.11 14.19
C GLU A 223 12.36 11.55 14.20
N THR A 224 13.63 11.74 13.81
CA THR A 224 14.31 13.03 13.84
C THR A 224 14.96 13.38 12.50
N LEU A 225 14.78 14.61 12.03
CA LEU A 225 15.50 15.22 10.90
C LEU A 225 16.39 16.36 11.38
N SER A 226 17.56 16.49 10.75
CA SER A 226 18.43 17.65 10.92
C SER A 226 17.98 18.78 10.00
N VAL A 227 17.78 19.97 10.55
CA VAL A 227 17.43 21.20 9.81
C VAL A 227 18.68 22.08 9.74
N ASN A 228 19.21 22.28 8.53
CA ASN A 228 20.29 23.24 8.27
C ASN A 228 19.67 24.55 7.75
N TRP A 229 19.67 25.60 8.57
CA TRP A 229 18.91 26.81 8.28
C TRP A 229 19.45 27.60 7.09
N ALA A 230 20.71 27.41 6.70
CA ALA A 230 21.26 28.00 5.49
C ALA A 230 20.52 27.53 4.22
N ASN A 231 20.00 26.30 4.24
CA ASN A 231 19.27 25.70 3.12
C ASN A 231 17.74 25.86 3.24
N TRP A 232 17.22 26.18 4.43
CA TRP A 232 15.79 26.34 4.71
C TRP A 232 15.52 27.57 5.59
N PRO A 233 15.62 28.80 5.05
CA PRO A 233 15.37 30.03 5.82
C PRO A 233 13.87 30.27 6.11
N GLY A 234 13.03 29.33 5.72
CA GLY A 234 11.58 29.46 5.73
C GLY A 234 10.94 29.42 7.12
N GLN A 235 9.68 29.80 7.19
CA GLN A 235 8.94 29.88 8.46
C GLN A 235 7.82 28.86 8.59
N LYS A 236 7.27 28.31 7.49
CA LYS A 236 6.18 27.34 7.57
C LYS A 236 6.71 25.92 7.60
N LEU A 237 6.50 25.20 8.71
CA LEU A 237 6.67 23.76 8.76
C LEU A 237 5.41 23.08 8.23
N GLN A 238 5.59 22.13 7.32
CA GLN A 238 4.52 21.34 6.73
C GLN A 238 4.90 19.87 6.80
N ILE A 239 4.08 19.06 7.47
CA ILE A 239 4.30 17.63 7.66
C ILE A 239 3.12 16.92 7.03
N LEU A 240 3.35 16.28 5.88
CA LEU A 240 2.35 15.45 5.22
C LEU A 240 2.51 14.02 5.70
N VAL A 241 1.56 13.53 6.49
CA VAL A 241 1.57 12.18 7.08
C VAL A 241 0.71 11.25 6.25
N GLU A 242 1.27 10.09 5.91
CA GLU A 242 0.58 8.95 5.33
C GLU A 242 0.23 7.93 6.41
N SER A 243 -1.04 7.52 6.45
CA SER A 243 -1.45 6.29 7.13
C SER A 243 -1.12 5.12 6.22
N GLN A 244 -0.24 4.21 6.64
CA GLN A 244 0.21 3.07 5.80
C GLN A 244 -0.64 1.80 6.01
N GLY A 245 -1.74 1.88 6.77
CA GLY A 245 -2.58 0.74 7.13
C GLY A 245 -2.59 0.53 8.64
N ARG A 246 -3.75 0.24 9.24
CA ARG A 246 -3.85 -0.02 10.69
C ARG A 246 -3.38 -1.42 11.01
N ILE A 247 -2.70 -1.59 12.14
CA ILE A 247 -2.34 -2.92 12.64
C ILE A 247 -3.62 -3.74 12.84
N ASN A 248 -3.66 -4.94 12.27
CA ASN A 248 -4.85 -5.80 12.20
C ASN A 248 -4.76 -7.07 13.07
N TYR A 249 -3.68 -7.23 13.82
CA TYR A 249 -3.46 -8.37 14.71
C TYR A 249 -2.93 -7.92 16.07
N ASN A 250 -3.54 -8.40 17.16
CA ASN A 250 -3.18 -8.13 18.57
C ASN A 250 -3.12 -6.65 19.02
N VAL A 251 -3.46 -5.69 18.16
CA VAL A 251 -3.55 -4.27 18.49
C VAL A 251 -4.92 -3.75 18.07
N ALA A 252 -5.76 -3.38 19.03
CA ALA A 252 -7.11 -2.89 18.74
C ALA A 252 -7.15 -1.42 18.28
N ASN A 253 -6.27 -0.58 18.83
CA ASN A 253 -6.32 0.87 18.68
C ASN A 253 -5.02 1.43 18.08
N ASP A 254 -4.88 1.31 16.75
CA ASP A 254 -3.75 1.90 16.01
C ASP A 254 -4.14 3.22 15.35
N PHE A 255 -4.37 4.25 16.17
CA PHE A 255 -4.64 5.62 15.70
C PHE A 255 -3.53 6.11 14.77
N LYS A 256 -3.87 6.98 13.81
CA LYS A 256 -2.92 7.45 12.78
C LYS A 256 -2.66 8.95 12.87
N GLY A 257 -1.61 9.43 12.24
CA GLY A 257 -1.18 10.83 12.29
C GLY A 257 -0.01 11.06 13.23
N ILE A 258 -0.01 12.20 13.91
CA ILE A 258 0.99 12.56 14.92
C ILE A 258 0.32 12.46 16.29
N LEU A 259 0.69 11.44 17.07
CA LEU A 259 0.08 11.17 18.38
C LEU A 259 0.89 11.72 19.57
N GLY A 260 2.02 12.35 19.29
CA GLY A 260 2.93 12.93 20.27
C GLY A 260 3.24 14.39 19.97
N SER A 261 4.26 14.92 20.64
CA SER A 261 4.72 16.28 20.37
C SER A 261 5.58 16.33 19.10
N VAL A 262 5.57 17.49 18.43
CA VAL A 262 6.59 17.83 17.46
C VAL A 262 7.48 18.88 18.11
N THR A 263 8.79 18.61 18.14
CA THR A 263 9.76 19.51 18.76
C THR A 263 10.78 19.99 17.74
N LEU A 264 11.19 21.24 17.91
CA LEU A 264 12.41 21.78 17.33
C LEU A 264 13.44 21.94 18.46
N ASP A 265 14.52 21.18 18.37
CA ASP A 265 15.45 20.90 19.46
C ASP A 265 14.71 20.32 20.68
N TYR A 266 14.42 21.15 21.67
CA TYR A 266 13.68 20.77 22.88
C TYR A 266 12.35 21.53 23.05
N SER A 267 12.02 22.42 22.11
CA SER A 267 10.84 23.28 22.20
C SER A 267 9.68 22.66 21.44
N ILE A 268 8.56 22.43 22.13
CA ILE A 268 7.32 21.94 21.51
C ILE A 268 6.77 23.02 20.57
N LEU A 269 6.34 22.60 19.38
CA LEU A 269 5.65 23.44 18.41
C LEU A 269 4.12 23.35 18.64
N TYR A 270 3.46 24.51 18.61
CA TYR A 270 2.03 24.66 18.88
C TYR A 270 1.30 25.31 17.71
N ASN A 271 -0.03 25.44 17.82
CA ASN A 271 -0.90 26.16 16.88
C ASN A 271 -0.85 25.56 15.46
N TRP A 272 -1.37 24.34 15.37
CA TRP A 272 -1.43 23.55 14.16
C TRP A 272 -2.67 23.89 13.35
N THR A 273 -2.48 23.95 12.03
CA THR A 273 -3.55 23.83 11.05
C THR A 273 -3.47 22.42 10.45
N VAL A 274 -4.54 21.65 10.54
CA VAL A 274 -4.59 20.25 10.10
C VAL A 274 -5.60 20.12 8.96
N THR A 275 -5.15 19.60 7.82
CA THR A 275 -5.96 19.41 6.61
C THR A 275 -5.96 17.94 6.20
N GLY A 276 -7.11 17.28 6.29
CA GLY A 276 -7.26 15.88 5.90
C GLY A 276 -7.52 15.72 4.40
N CYS A 277 -6.73 14.88 3.72
CA CYS A 277 -6.87 14.52 2.31
C CYS A 277 -7.14 12.99 2.21
N PRO A 278 -8.42 12.56 2.29
CA PRO A 278 -8.77 11.14 2.39
C PRO A 278 -8.49 10.36 1.10
N LEU A 279 -8.61 11.00 -0.07
CA LEU A 279 -8.44 10.39 -1.40
C LEU A 279 -9.39 9.21 -1.65
N GLU A 280 -10.61 9.28 -1.11
CA GLU A 280 -11.62 8.21 -1.19
C GLU A 280 -12.63 8.43 -2.33
N ASN A 281 -12.82 9.66 -2.80
CA ASN A 281 -13.71 9.98 -3.91
C ASN A 281 -12.94 9.99 -5.25
N ASN A 282 -12.95 8.84 -5.93
CA ASN A 282 -12.20 8.66 -7.18
C ASN A 282 -12.78 9.51 -8.33
N GLU A 283 -14.10 9.74 -8.37
CA GLU A 283 -14.74 10.58 -9.39
C GLU A 283 -14.30 12.04 -9.28
N GLU A 284 -14.22 12.57 -8.05
CA GLU A 284 -13.69 13.92 -7.81
C GLU A 284 -12.21 14.04 -8.22
N ILE A 285 -11.40 13.01 -7.95
CA ILE A 285 -9.99 12.98 -8.38
C ILE A 285 -9.90 12.96 -9.91
N GLU A 286 -10.70 12.13 -10.57
CA GLU A 286 -10.75 11.99 -12.03
C GLU A 286 -11.15 13.32 -12.69
N GLY A 287 -12.27 13.92 -12.26
CA GLY A 287 -12.75 15.21 -12.74
C GLY A 287 -11.77 16.35 -12.46
N TYR A 288 -11.26 16.46 -11.23
CA TYR A 288 -10.32 17.52 -10.87
C TYR A 288 -9.03 17.44 -11.70
N THR A 289 -8.47 16.23 -11.91
CA THR A 289 -7.24 16.08 -12.68
C THR A 289 -7.45 16.25 -14.19
N ALA A 290 -8.66 16.04 -14.70
CA ALA A 290 -9.03 16.34 -16.09
C ALA A 290 -9.09 17.86 -16.35
N GLU A 291 -9.66 18.62 -15.42
CA GLU A 291 -9.79 20.09 -15.50
C GLU A 291 -8.52 20.84 -15.08
N ALA A 292 -7.72 20.25 -14.17
CA ALA A 292 -6.52 20.88 -13.64
C ALA A 292 -5.56 21.31 -14.76
N ASN A 293 -5.07 22.55 -14.57
CA ASN A 293 -4.40 23.36 -15.58
C ASN A 293 -3.43 22.56 -16.46
N ARG A 294 -3.77 22.44 -17.76
CA ARG A 294 -2.90 21.80 -18.78
C ARG A 294 -1.52 22.47 -18.89
N TYR A 295 -1.36 23.68 -18.34
CA TYR A 295 -0.12 24.45 -18.30
C TYR A 295 0.57 24.44 -16.94
N PHE A 296 0.25 23.50 -16.04
CA PHE A 296 1.01 23.32 -14.81
C PHE A 296 2.49 23.03 -15.13
N ARG A 297 3.30 24.07 -15.01
CA ARG A 297 4.76 24.01 -15.18
C ARG A 297 5.38 24.02 -13.80
N GLU A 298 5.36 22.89 -13.13
CA GLU A 298 6.33 22.68 -12.07
C GLU A 298 7.69 22.47 -12.69
N ASN A 299 8.72 23.10 -12.10
CA ASN A 299 10.11 22.88 -12.47
C ASN A 299 10.51 21.47 -12.03
N THR A 300 9.97 20.50 -12.77
CA THR A 300 10.26 19.07 -12.72
C THR A 300 11.61 18.78 -13.39
N ALA A 301 12.48 19.78 -13.55
CA ALA A 301 13.86 19.56 -13.93
C ALA A 301 14.48 18.60 -12.91
N ARG A 302 14.78 17.37 -13.37
CA ARG A 302 15.22 16.20 -12.59
C ARG A 302 14.15 15.43 -11.82
N CYS A 303 12.86 15.73 -12.02
CA CYS A 303 11.73 14.89 -11.60
C CYS A 303 11.71 14.49 -10.10
N SER A 304 12.37 15.26 -9.23
CA SER A 304 12.28 15.11 -7.78
C SER A 304 11.13 15.97 -7.25
N LEU A 305 10.15 15.38 -6.55
CA LEU A 305 8.95 16.08 -6.08
C LEU A 305 9.21 16.90 -4.82
N ARG A 306 10.13 17.87 -4.94
CA ARG A 306 10.63 18.67 -3.81
C ARG A 306 9.58 19.61 -3.21
N ASN A 307 8.46 19.84 -3.91
CA ASN A 307 7.43 20.78 -3.45
C ASN A 307 6.11 20.11 -3.04
N GLY A 308 6.13 18.80 -2.86
CA GLY A 308 4.98 18.01 -2.45
C GLY A 308 4.51 17.02 -3.50
N PRO A 309 3.56 16.15 -3.15
CA PRO A 309 2.99 15.19 -4.07
C PRO A 309 2.35 15.83 -5.30
N ILE A 310 2.42 15.15 -6.43
CA ILE A 310 1.84 15.61 -7.69
C ILE A 310 0.89 14.55 -8.25
N PHE A 311 -0.26 15.00 -8.72
CA PHE A 311 -1.13 14.20 -9.57
C PHE A 311 -0.59 14.17 -10.99
N PHE A 312 -0.34 12.97 -11.51
CA PHE A 312 -0.01 12.69 -12.89
C PHE A 312 -1.20 12.01 -13.56
N ARG A 313 -1.52 12.40 -14.80
CA ARG A 313 -2.65 11.85 -15.58
C ARG A 313 -2.22 11.48 -16.99
N GLY A 314 -2.62 10.30 -17.44
CA GLY A 314 -2.50 9.81 -18.81
C GLY A 314 -3.81 9.17 -19.28
N ALA A 315 -3.84 8.79 -20.55
CA ALA A 315 -4.96 8.08 -21.14
C ALA A 315 -4.45 7.07 -22.19
N PHE A 316 -5.22 6.02 -22.40
CA PHE A 316 -4.97 4.99 -23.41
C PHE A 316 -6.30 4.44 -23.91
N ASP A 317 -6.35 4.03 -25.17
CA ASP A 317 -7.57 3.54 -25.81
C ASP A 317 -7.51 2.02 -25.98
N LEU A 318 -8.65 1.35 -25.75
CA LEU A 318 -8.79 -0.10 -25.91
C LEU A 318 -9.89 -0.44 -26.92
N GLU A 319 -9.57 -1.33 -27.86
CA GLU A 319 -10.55 -1.94 -28.75
C GLU A 319 -11.34 -3.07 -28.04
N PRO A 320 -12.54 -3.46 -28.53
CA PRO A 320 -13.38 -4.48 -27.90
C PRO A 320 -12.67 -5.82 -27.65
N ASP A 321 -11.78 -6.23 -28.54
CA ASP A 321 -11.01 -7.48 -28.44
C ASP A 321 -9.77 -7.37 -27.53
N GLN A 322 -9.45 -6.18 -27.06
CA GLN A 322 -8.33 -5.90 -26.16
C GLN A 322 -8.72 -5.90 -24.69
N LEU A 323 -10.01 -5.96 -24.33
CA LEU A 323 -10.48 -5.87 -22.94
C LEU A 323 -10.08 -7.10 -22.10
N MET A 324 -8.89 -7.03 -21.50
CA MET A 324 -8.22 -8.10 -20.76
C MET A 324 -7.60 -7.58 -19.46
N ASP A 325 -7.27 -8.50 -18.55
CA ASP A 325 -6.55 -8.16 -17.34
C ASP A 325 -5.16 -7.62 -17.68
N THR A 326 -4.58 -6.78 -16.83
CA THR A 326 -3.22 -6.26 -17.00
C THR A 326 -2.59 -5.93 -15.66
N TYR A 327 -1.35 -5.43 -15.68
CA TYR A 327 -0.63 -4.99 -14.50
C TYR A 327 0.02 -3.64 -14.77
N LEU A 328 -0.22 -2.68 -13.88
CA LEU A 328 0.50 -1.42 -13.88
C LEU A 328 1.88 -1.62 -13.27
N ASP A 329 2.92 -1.31 -14.02
CA ASP A 329 4.32 -1.37 -13.61
C ASP A 329 4.87 0.04 -13.38
N PRO A 330 4.99 0.49 -12.11
CA PRO A 330 5.51 1.80 -11.75
C PRO A 330 7.03 1.83 -11.65
N SER A 331 7.76 0.87 -12.23
CA SER A 331 9.23 0.88 -12.24
C SER A 331 9.80 2.25 -12.65
N GLY A 332 10.75 2.77 -11.87
CA GLY A 332 11.32 4.11 -12.08
C GLY A 332 10.59 5.25 -11.34
N TRP A 333 9.35 5.03 -10.91
CA TRP A 333 8.63 5.95 -10.02
C TRP A 333 9.10 5.80 -8.56
N GLY A 334 8.58 6.62 -7.67
CA GLY A 334 8.94 6.64 -6.25
C GLY A 334 8.00 5.81 -5.40
N LYS A 335 7.01 6.49 -4.80
CA LYS A 335 5.99 5.90 -3.95
C LYS A 335 4.69 6.69 -4.14
N GLY A 336 3.57 6.00 -4.20
CA GLY A 336 2.30 6.69 -4.39
C GLY A 336 1.09 5.78 -4.40
N VAL A 337 0.00 6.32 -4.94
CA VAL A 337 -1.28 5.62 -5.13
C VAL A 337 -1.67 5.74 -6.59
N ALA A 338 -2.19 4.65 -7.16
CA ALA A 338 -2.62 4.59 -8.55
C ALA A 338 -4.14 4.43 -8.68
N PHE A 339 -4.70 5.05 -9.70
CA PHE A 339 -6.11 4.96 -10.04
C PHE A 339 -6.25 4.68 -11.54
N VAL A 340 -7.17 3.80 -11.91
CA VAL A 340 -7.58 3.60 -13.30
C VAL A 340 -9.07 3.85 -13.40
N ASN A 341 -9.46 4.75 -14.30
CA ASN A 341 -10.82 5.30 -14.34
C ASN A 341 -11.24 5.76 -12.93
N ASN A 342 -12.33 5.22 -12.41
CA ASN A 342 -12.87 5.57 -11.08
C ASN A 342 -12.49 4.55 -9.99
N TYR A 343 -11.43 3.74 -10.19
CA TYR A 343 -11.01 2.70 -9.27
C TYR A 343 -9.62 2.99 -8.69
N ASN A 344 -9.50 2.92 -7.36
CA ASN A 344 -8.24 3.04 -6.64
C ASN A 344 -7.56 1.67 -6.56
N LEU A 345 -6.46 1.51 -7.29
CA LEU A 345 -5.70 0.26 -7.38
C LEU A 345 -4.91 -0.04 -6.11
N GLY A 346 -4.72 0.95 -5.24
CA GLY A 346 -3.92 0.86 -4.03
C GLY A 346 -2.53 1.48 -4.20
N ARG A 347 -1.61 1.08 -3.33
CA ARG A 347 -0.30 1.73 -3.17
C ARG A 347 0.76 1.04 -4.01
N TYR A 348 1.66 1.81 -4.60
CA TYR A 348 2.88 1.30 -5.21
C TYR A 348 4.11 1.82 -4.47
N TRP A 349 5.15 0.98 -4.40
CA TRP A 349 6.45 1.37 -3.84
C TRP A 349 7.61 0.55 -4.46
N PRO A 350 7.86 0.71 -5.77
CA PRO A 350 8.82 -0.10 -6.53
C PRO A 350 10.27 0.10 -6.09
N ALA A 351 10.58 1.20 -5.39
CA ALA A 351 11.91 1.46 -4.85
C ALA A 351 12.30 0.53 -3.69
N VAL A 352 11.30 -0.13 -3.09
CA VAL A 352 11.44 -0.93 -1.86
C VAL A 352 10.89 -2.35 -2.04
N GLY A 353 9.84 -2.54 -2.84
CA GLY A 353 9.29 -3.87 -3.08
C GLY A 353 8.78 -4.59 -1.81
N PRO A 354 8.53 -5.90 -1.88
CA PRO A 354 8.87 -6.78 -3.01
C PRO A 354 7.89 -6.64 -4.19
N GLN A 355 6.65 -6.23 -3.92
CA GLN A 355 5.67 -5.95 -4.96
C GLN A 355 6.12 -4.74 -5.80
N ILE A 356 6.17 -4.91 -7.12
CA ILE A 356 6.40 -3.81 -8.07
C ILE A 356 5.08 -3.44 -8.75
N THR A 357 4.38 -4.43 -9.31
CA THR A 357 3.18 -4.18 -10.13
C THR A 357 1.88 -4.17 -9.34
N LEU A 358 0.89 -3.41 -9.82
CA LEU A 358 -0.50 -3.44 -9.35
C LEU A 358 -1.40 -4.17 -10.35
N TYR A 359 -2.20 -5.12 -9.88
CA TYR A 359 -3.18 -5.81 -10.71
C TYR A 359 -4.30 -4.87 -11.15
N ILE A 360 -4.65 -4.91 -12.43
CA ILE A 360 -5.80 -4.22 -13.01
C ILE A 360 -6.73 -5.28 -13.59
N PRO A 361 -7.87 -5.57 -12.93
CA PRO A 361 -8.88 -6.45 -13.51
C PRO A 361 -9.52 -5.76 -14.71
N LYS A 362 -9.87 -6.54 -15.74
CA LYS A 362 -10.53 -6.00 -16.95
C LYS A 362 -11.84 -5.27 -16.63
N GLU A 363 -12.51 -5.62 -15.53
CA GLU A 363 -13.74 -4.98 -15.06
C GLU A 363 -13.55 -3.52 -14.64
N PHE A 364 -12.29 -3.08 -14.43
CA PHE A 364 -11.98 -1.68 -14.17
C PHE A 364 -11.71 -0.88 -15.45
N LEU A 365 -11.63 -1.57 -16.60
CA LEU A 365 -11.34 -1.00 -17.91
C LEU A 365 -12.62 -0.86 -18.74
N ASN A 366 -12.58 0.06 -19.69
CA ASN A 366 -13.64 0.30 -20.65
C ASN A 366 -13.14 0.06 -22.07
N VAL A 367 -14.05 -0.32 -22.97
CA VAL A 367 -13.81 -0.15 -24.42
C VAL A 367 -13.76 1.35 -24.73
N GLY A 368 -12.78 1.77 -25.51
CA GLY A 368 -12.45 3.17 -25.76
C GLY A 368 -11.46 3.73 -24.75
N THR A 369 -11.60 5.01 -24.42
CA THR A 369 -10.61 5.73 -23.61
C THR A 369 -10.67 5.35 -22.13
N ASN A 370 -9.52 4.97 -21.60
CA ASN A 370 -9.27 4.74 -20.19
C ASN A 370 -8.34 5.81 -19.65
N THR A 371 -8.57 6.23 -18.41
CA THR A 371 -7.73 7.22 -17.73
C THR A 371 -6.86 6.54 -16.69
N LEU A 372 -5.60 6.93 -16.62
CA LEU A 372 -4.68 6.49 -15.57
C LEU A 372 -4.18 7.70 -14.78
N ILE A 373 -4.31 7.64 -13.45
CA ILE A 373 -3.90 8.71 -12.54
C ILE A 373 -2.95 8.13 -11.49
N LEU A 374 -1.83 8.82 -11.26
CA LEU A 374 -0.96 8.57 -10.11
C LEU A 374 -0.96 9.80 -9.21
N LEU A 375 -1.03 9.59 -7.90
CA LEU A 375 -0.54 10.56 -6.93
C LEU A 375 0.83 10.10 -6.46
N GLU A 376 1.89 10.70 -7.00
CA GLU A 376 3.28 10.38 -6.68
C GLU A 376 3.78 11.28 -5.55
N TYR A 377 4.49 10.71 -4.58
CA TYR A 377 4.93 11.38 -3.36
C TYR A 377 6.40 11.80 -3.40
N GLU A 378 7.25 11.05 -4.10
CA GLU A 378 8.71 11.11 -3.95
C GLU A 378 9.40 11.54 -5.25
N ARG A 379 9.22 10.79 -6.34
CA ARG A 379 9.92 11.05 -7.62
C ARG A 379 9.19 10.49 -8.84
N CYS A 380 9.43 11.09 -10.00
CA CYS A 380 9.04 10.56 -11.30
C CYS A 380 10.25 10.15 -12.14
N PRO A 381 10.09 9.26 -13.14
CA PRO A 381 11.11 9.07 -14.18
C PRO A 381 11.08 10.24 -15.18
N GLU A 382 12.22 10.55 -15.81
CA GLU A 382 12.33 11.66 -16.79
C GLU A 382 11.37 11.47 -17.98
N GLU A 383 11.22 10.23 -18.44
CA GLU A 383 10.30 9.89 -19.54
C GLU A 383 8.82 10.01 -19.15
N ARG A 384 8.50 10.00 -17.85
CA ARG A 384 7.13 10.03 -17.29
C ARG A 384 6.18 8.98 -17.87
N ASN A 385 6.74 7.88 -18.34
CA ASN A 385 5.98 6.75 -18.81
C ASN A 385 5.66 5.82 -17.64
N ILE A 386 4.54 5.14 -17.76
CA ILE A 386 4.22 3.97 -16.97
C ILE A 386 3.83 2.82 -17.91
N GLU A 387 4.17 1.59 -17.56
CA GLU A 387 3.92 0.43 -18.41
C GLU A 387 2.71 -0.37 -17.90
N LEU A 388 1.91 -0.87 -18.83
CA LEU A 388 0.84 -1.82 -18.58
C LEU A 388 1.23 -3.16 -19.19
N ILE A 389 1.64 -4.12 -18.35
CA ILE A 389 2.26 -5.37 -18.75
C ILE A 389 1.37 -6.59 -18.48
N SER A 390 1.64 -7.72 -19.13
CA SER A 390 0.80 -8.93 -19.03
C SER A 390 1.20 -9.91 -17.91
N THR A 391 2.28 -9.64 -17.16
CA THR A 391 2.79 -10.55 -16.11
C THR A 391 3.13 -9.75 -14.86
N PRO A 392 2.73 -10.20 -13.66
CA PRO A 392 3.04 -9.48 -12.43
C PRO A 392 4.53 -9.56 -12.11
N LYS A 393 5.03 -8.53 -11.41
CA LYS A 393 6.36 -8.48 -10.79
C LYS A 393 6.18 -8.35 -9.29
N LEU A 394 6.24 -9.48 -8.59
CA LEU A 394 6.09 -9.55 -7.12
C LEU A 394 7.41 -9.81 -6.39
N ASP A 395 8.49 -10.14 -7.11
CA ASP A 395 9.81 -10.44 -6.55
C ASP A 395 10.83 -9.32 -6.89
N GLY A 396 10.44 -8.06 -6.67
CA GLY A 396 11.33 -6.92 -6.78
C GLY A 396 12.42 -6.93 -5.70
N ASN A 397 13.60 -6.38 -6.02
CA ASN A 397 14.69 -6.28 -5.04
C ASN A 397 14.31 -5.32 -3.90
N PRO A 398 14.41 -5.74 -2.64
CA PRO A 398 14.33 -4.85 -1.49
C PRO A 398 15.55 -3.96 -1.29
#